data_AF-A0A2H0V5L2-F1
#
_entry.id   AF-A0A2H0V5L2-F1
#
_cell.length_a   1.000
_cell.length_b   1.000
_cell.length_c   1.000
_cell.angle_alpha   90.00
_cell.angle_beta   90.00
_cell.angle_gamma   90.00
#
_symmetry.space_group_name_H-M   'P 1'
#
loop_
_entity.id
_entity.type
_entity.pdbx_description
1 polymer ?
#
loop_
_entity_poly.entity_id
_entity_poly.type
_entity_poly.pdbx_seq_one_letter_code
_entity_poly.pdbx_strand_id
1 'polypeptide(L)'
;MKKNKQKHSSLVAVNHTACAGCGMIVALMMAVNALGEDTIVCGATGCSEVTTTKHPESSFRVPYIHSLFENPAPVATGVLAM
;
A
#
# COMPACT_ATOMS: atom_id res chain seq x y z
N MET A 1 -8.45 22.16 17.76
CA MET A 1 -7.04 21.80 18.04
C MET A 1 -6.98 20.37 18.61
N LYS A 2 -7.02 19.34 17.75
CA LYS A 2 -6.77 17.94 18.18
C LYS A 2 -5.29 17.66 17.95
N LYS A 3 -4.52 17.62 19.03
CA LYS A 3 -3.10 17.20 19.02
C LYS A 3 -3.06 15.71 18.69
N ASN A 4 -2.80 15.34 17.45
CA ASN A 4 -2.51 13.94 17.12
C ASN A 4 -0.99 13.76 17.11
N LYS A 5 -0.47 13.06 18.11
CA LYS A 5 0.93 12.63 18.16
C LYS A 5 1.19 11.79 16.91
N GLN A 6 1.88 12.37 15.93
CA GLN A 6 2.46 11.66 14.80
C GLN A 6 3.45 10.64 15.36
N LYS A 7 2.99 9.42 15.63
CA LYS A 7 3.87 8.28 15.85
C LYS A 7 4.42 7.96 14.46
N HIS A 8 5.70 8.27 14.23
CA HIS A 8 6.39 8.24 12.93
C HIS A 8 6.50 6.81 12.35
N SER A 9 5.37 6.15 12.11
CA SER A 9 5.26 4.81 11.58
C SER A 9 4.56 4.89 10.23
N SER A 10 5.32 4.70 9.15
CA SER A 10 4.78 4.63 7.79
C SER A 10 3.70 3.54 7.68
N LEU A 11 2.62 3.83 6.97
CA LEU A 11 1.52 2.91 6.67
C LEU A 11 1.91 1.80 5.68
N VAL A 12 3.02 2.01 4.98
CA VAL A 12 3.75 0.93 4.29
C VAL A 12 5.04 0.70 5.06
N ALA A 13 5.16 -0.49 5.64
CA ALA A 13 6.27 -0.89 6.48
C ALA A 13 7.55 -1.09 5.66
N VAL A 14 8.69 -0.96 6.33
CA VAL A 14 10.02 -1.07 5.72
C VAL A 14 10.45 -2.53 5.44
N ASN A 15 9.69 -3.52 5.93
CA ASN A 15 9.94 -4.94 5.69
C ASN A 15 9.36 -5.36 4.33
N HIS A 16 10.03 -4.95 3.27
CA HIS A 16 9.76 -5.34 1.88
C HIS A 16 11.07 -5.80 1.21
N THR A 17 10.97 -6.57 0.12
CA THR A 17 12.14 -7.11 -0.60
C THR A 17 12.57 -6.27 -1.81
N ALA A 18 12.06 -5.04 -1.93
CA ALA A 18 12.42 -4.14 -3.03
C ALA A 18 13.91 -3.75 -3.00
N CYS A 19 14.45 -3.42 -4.18
CA CYS A 19 15.83 -2.97 -4.34
C CYS A 19 16.16 -1.77 -3.45
N ALA A 20 17.41 -1.66 -3.02
CA ALA A 20 17.90 -0.49 -2.29
C ALA A 20 17.69 0.78 -3.12
N GLY A 21 17.01 1.77 -2.55
CA GLY A 21 16.68 3.02 -3.25
C GLY A 21 15.57 2.89 -4.30
N CYS A 22 14.73 1.85 -4.26
CA CYS A 22 13.60 1.70 -5.18
C CYS A 22 12.64 2.90 -5.09
N GLY A 23 12.63 3.74 -6.13
CA GLY A 23 11.80 4.94 -6.18
C GLY A 23 10.29 4.65 -6.13
N MET A 24 9.86 3.50 -6.65
CA MET A 24 8.45 3.08 -6.60
C MET A 24 7.96 2.87 -5.17
N ILE A 25 8.76 2.25 -4.29
CA ILE A 25 8.36 2.04 -2.90
C ILE A 25 8.36 3.35 -2.12
N VAL A 26 9.32 4.24 -2.39
CA VAL A 26 9.31 5.60 -1.81
C VAL A 26 8.03 6.34 -2.21
N ALA A 27 7.67 6.32 -3.50
CA ALA A 27 6.44 6.93 -3.98
C ALA A 27 5.18 6.29 -3.35
N LEU A 28 5.15 4.96 -3.21
CA LEU A 28 4.05 4.23 -2.56
C LEU A 28 3.91 4.62 -1.09
N MET A 29 5.02 4.67 -0.33
CA MET A 29 5.03 5.12 1.05
C MET A 29 4.51 6.55 1.17
N MET A 30 4.99 7.47 0.31
CA MET A 30 4.53 8.86 0.31
C MET A 30 3.03 8.96 0.01
N ALA A 31 2.55 8.23 -1.00
CA ALA A 31 1.15 8.25 -1.40
C ALA A 31 0.24 7.71 -0.28
N VAL A 32 0.51 6.52 0.25
CA VAL A 32 -0.35 5.91 1.29
C VAL A 32 -0.29 6.72 2.59
N ASN A 33 0.88 7.23 2.99
CA ASN A 33 0.99 8.08 4.17
C ASN A 33 0.25 9.42 4.01
N ALA A 34 0.21 9.97 2.80
CA ALA A 34 -0.55 11.19 2.52
C ALA A 34 -2.07 10.95 2.54
N LEU A 35 -2.52 9.76 2.09
CA LEU A 35 -3.94 9.38 2.12
C LEU A 35 -4.42 9.05 3.55
N GLY A 36 -3.57 8.47 4.39
CA GLY A 36 -3.84 8.21 5.80
C GLY A 36 -4.36 6.80 6.09
N GLU A 37 -4.76 6.57 7.35
CA GLU A 37 -5.18 5.23 7.84
C GLU A 37 -6.51 4.75 7.24
N ASP A 38 -7.38 5.68 6.83
CA ASP A 38 -8.66 5.40 6.19
C ASP A 38 -8.48 5.27 4.67
N THR A 39 -7.72 4.27 4.25
CA THR A 39 -7.37 4.03 2.85
C THR A 39 -7.33 2.55 2.55
N ILE A 40 -7.90 2.16 1.40
CA ILE A 40 -7.82 0.79 0.88
C ILE A 40 -6.97 0.84 -0.40
N VAL A 41 -5.97 -0.04 -0.49
CA VAL A 41 -5.06 -0.12 -1.64
C VAL A 41 -5.44 -1.29 -2.53
N CYS A 42 -5.77 -1.01 -3.79
CA CYS A 42 -6.02 -2.03 -4.81
C CYS A 42 -4.80 -2.13 -5.74
N GLY A 43 -4.00 -3.18 -5.57
CA GLY A 43 -2.72 -3.35 -6.27
C GLY A 43 -2.81 -4.26 -7.48
N ALA A 44 -2.30 -3.78 -8.62
CA ALA A 44 -2.04 -4.61 -9.79
C ALA A 44 -0.88 -5.57 -9.53
N THR A 45 -0.84 -6.70 -10.23
CA THR A 45 0.36 -7.54 -10.29
C THR A 45 1.56 -6.71 -10.77
N GLY A 46 2.69 -6.83 -10.10
CA GLY A 46 3.88 -6.08 -10.48
C GLY A 46 4.92 -5.98 -9.38
N CYS A 47 5.96 -5.18 -9.61
CA CYS A 47 7.05 -5.01 -8.66
C CYS A 47 6.55 -4.51 -7.29
N SER A 48 5.54 -3.62 -7.27
CA SER A 48 4.96 -3.12 -6.02
C SER A 48 4.33 -4.23 -5.19
N GLU A 49 3.65 -5.17 -5.83
CA GLU A 49 2.97 -6.30 -5.18
C GLU A 49 3.99 -7.35 -4.73
N VAL A 50 4.80 -7.90 -5.64
CA VAL A 50 5.73 -9.01 -5.30
C VAL A 50 6.78 -8.66 -4.25
N THR A 51 7.12 -7.37 -4.11
CA THR A 51 8.10 -6.92 -3.11
C THR A 51 7.50 -6.58 -1.76
N THR A 52 6.20 -6.26 -1.69
CA THR A 52 5.53 -5.81 -0.46
C THR A 52 4.56 -6.84 0.11
N THR A 53 4.06 -7.79 -0.67
CA THR A 53 3.08 -8.79 -0.22
C THR A 53 3.56 -10.22 -0.49
N LYS A 54 4.85 -10.47 -0.25
CA LYS A 54 5.42 -11.81 -0.35
C LYS A 54 4.93 -12.67 0.80
N HIS A 55 4.30 -13.81 0.50
CA HIS A 55 3.88 -14.76 1.53
C HIS A 55 5.05 -15.15 2.47
N PRO A 56 4.87 -15.16 3.80
CA PRO A 56 3.62 -15.01 4.57
C PRO A 56 3.30 -13.59 5.04
N GLU A 57 4.09 -12.60 4.64
CA GLU A 57 4.08 -11.25 5.19
C GLU A 57 3.48 -10.22 4.21
N SER A 58 2.99 -9.12 4.78
CA SER A 58 2.56 -7.95 4.02
C SER A 58 3.16 -6.71 4.67
N SER A 59 3.74 -5.84 3.85
CA SER A 59 4.25 -4.54 4.29
C SER A 59 3.13 -3.52 4.46
N PHE A 60 1.92 -3.76 3.93
CA PHE A 60 0.80 -2.83 4.10
C PHE A 60 0.21 -2.90 5.50
N ARG A 61 0.11 -1.76 6.18
CA ARG A 61 -0.60 -1.59 7.46
C ARG A 61 -2.03 -1.07 7.30
N VAL A 62 -2.44 -0.89 6.06
CA VAL A 62 -3.81 -0.58 5.62
C VAL A 62 -4.36 -1.77 4.85
N PRO A 63 -5.69 -1.91 4.69
CA PRO A 63 -6.27 -2.96 3.86
C PRO A 63 -5.70 -2.91 2.44
N TYR A 64 -5.19 -4.04 1.97
CA TYR A 64 -4.66 -4.22 0.63
C TYR A 64 -5.37 -5.38 -0.05
N ILE A 65 -5.78 -5.18 -1.31
CA ILE A 65 -6.37 -6.20 -2.16
C ILE A 65 -5.57 -6.37 -3.44
N HIS A 66 -5.31 -7.62 -3.77
CA HIS A 66 -4.70 -8.04 -5.01
C HIS A 66 -5.68 -8.96 -5.76
N SER A 67 -5.83 -8.75 -7.07
CA SER A 67 -6.64 -9.62 -7.92
C SER A 67 -5.80 -10.13 -9.10
N LEU A 68 -5.68 -9.33 -10.16
CA LEU A 68 -4.91 -9.67 -11.36
C LEU A 68 -4.16 -8.44 -11.89
N PHE A 69 -3.36 -8.64 -12.93
CA PHE A 69 -2.54 -7.59 -13.54
C PHE A 69 -3.41 -6.49 -14.18
N GLU A 70 -4.46 -6.89 -14.89
CA GLU A 70 -5.24 -6.04 -15.78
C GLU A 70 -6.42 -5.33 -15.10
N ASN A 71 -6.80 -5.73 -13.88
CA ASN A 71 -8.07 -5.33 -13.26
C ASN A 71 -8.01 -4.53 -11.94
N PRO A 72 -6.94 -3.78 -11.57
CA PRO A 72 -6.90 -3.06 -10.29
C PRO A 72 -7.98 -1.96 -10.20
N ALA A 73 -8.26 -1.25 -11.31
CA ALA A 73 -9.25 -0.18 -11.35
C ALA A 73 -10.69 -0.67 -11.15
N PRO A 74 -11.21 -1.68 -11.89
CA PRO A 74 -12.54 -2.19 -11.62
C PRO A 74 -12.68 -2.80 -10.22
N VAL A 75 -11.63 -3.41 -9.66
CA VAL A 75 -11.62 -3.85 -8.24
C VAL A 75 -11.82 -2.66 -7.30
N ALA A 76 -11.09 -1.56 -7.50
CA ALA A 76 -11.27 -0.35 -6.71
C ALA A 76 -12.68 0.24 -6.82
N THR A 77 -13.30 0.22 -8.01
CA THR A 77 -14.69 0.66 -8.16
C THR A 77 -15.69 -0.24 -7.42
N GLY A 78 -15.42 -1.55 -7.36
CA GLY A 78 -16.22 -2.48 -6.57
C GLY A 78 -16.10 -2.22 -5.06
N VAL A 79 -14.90 -1.88 -4.58
CA VAL A 79 -14.67 -1.46 -3.19
C VAL A 79 -15.45 -0.20 -2.85
N LEU A 80 -15.48 0.79 -3.74
CA LEU A 80 -16.21 2.04 -3.55
C LEU A 80 -17.74 1.87 -3.50
N ALA A 81 -18.28 0.85 -4.16
CA ALA A 81 -19.72 0.64 -4.27
C ALA A 81 -20.37 -0.04 -3.04
N MET A 82 -19.56 -0.44 -2.05
CA MET A 82 -19.99 -1.07 -0.79
C MET A 82 -20.16 -0.04 0.32
#